data_AF-A0A2W1C1U7-F1
#
_entry.id   AF-A0A2W1C1U7-F1
#
_cell.length_a   1.000
_cell.length_b   1.000
_cell.length_c   1.000
_cell.angle_alpha   90.00
_cell.angle_beta   90.00
_cell.angle_gamma   90.00
#
_symmetry.space_group_name_H-M   'P 1'
#
loop_
_entity.id
_entity.type
_entity.pdbx_description
1 polymer ?
#
loop_
_entity_poly.entity_id
_entity_poly.type
_entity_poly.pdbx_seq_one_letter_code
_entity_poly.pdbx_strand_id
1 'polypeptide(L)'
;MTSPSKDAIAQLKTCEVDGQTYREGQTYQPKNTRKTCVCTANYNATDDAAYCRTIDCGIEIHYQSDLVQNCAPVFPGNMRGCPIGFECPSEKTKVVRGLNIRNLTAQCVFGNSTLIVGDEVTVEDTCTKCTCNVPPFVTCMRKNSCDSTVQ
;
A
#
# COMPACT_ATOMS: atom_id res chain seq x y z
N MET A 1 27.96 16.46 -12.40
CA MET A 1 26.66 17.00 -11.94
C MET A 1 26.94 17.87 -10.74
N THR A 2 26.79 19.19 -10.88
CA THR A 2 27.14 20.16 -9.82
C THR A 2 25.95 20.28 -8.88
N SER A 3 26.11 19.92 -7.61
CA SER A 3 25.08 20.14 -6.60
C SER A 3 24.79 21.64 -6.45
N PRO A 4 23.53 22.06 -6.26
CA PRO A 4 23.20 23.47 -6.06
C PRO A 4 23.87 24.01 -4.79
N SER A 5 24.32 25.28 -4.84
CA SER A 5 24.90 25.96 -3.68
C SER A 5 23.86 26.15 -2.58
N LYS A 6 24.30 26.19 -1.32
CA LYS A 6 23.44 26.27 -0.13
C LYS A 6 22.49 27.49 -0.16
N ASP A 7 22.95 28.58 -0.78
CA ASP A 7 22.18 29.83 -0.92
C ASP A 7 21.07 29.73 -1.96
N ALA A 8 21.26 28.97 -3.04
CA ALA A 8 20.22 28.75 -4.05
C ALA A 8 19.08 27.89 -3.50
N ILE A 9 19.38 26.97 -2.58
CA ILE A 9 18.38 26.10 -1.95
C ILE A 9 17.48 26.88 -0.97
N ALA A 10 18.02 27.92 -0.33
CA ALA A 10 17.28 28.74 0.64
C ALA A 10 16.22 29.65 -0.01
N GLN A 11 16.31 29.89 -1.32
CA GLN A 11 15.35 30.72 -2.07
C GLN A 11 14.22 29.92 -2.75
N LEU A 12 14.27 28.59 -2.67
CA LEU A 12 13.22 27.74 -3.24
C LEU A 12 11.91 27.98 -2.50
N LYS A 13 10.82 28.08 -3.26
CA LYS A 13 9.49 28.12 -2.65
C LYS A 13 9.19 26.81 -1.94
N THR A 14 8.29 26.88 -0.97
CA THR A 14 7.88 25.75 -0.14
C THR A 14 6.40 25.46 -0.27
N CYS A 15 6.04 24.19 -0.11
CA CYS A 15 4.67 23.72 -0.04
C CYS A 15 4.43 23.15 1.35
N GLU A 16 3.39 23.62 2.03
CA GLU A 16 2.94 23.01 3.29
C GLU A 16 1.76 22.08 3.03
N VAL A 17 1.96 20.79 3.28
CA VAL A 17 0.98 19.73 3.01
C VAL A 17 0.91 18.84 4.23
N ASP A 18 -0.29 18.63 4.79
CA ASP A 18 -0.53 17.75 5.95
C ASP A 18 0.35 18.01 7.18
N GLY A 19 0.78 19.27 7.37
CA GLY A 19 1.69 19.69 8.45
C GLY A 19 3.17 19.44 8.18
N GLN A 20 3.56 19.10 6.94
CA GLN A 20 4.95 18.95 6.51
C GLN A 20 5.30 19.98 5.43
N THR A 21 6.53 20.48 5.48
CA THR A 21 7.06 21.45 4.52
C THR A 21 7.94 20.76 3.49
N TYR A 22 7.58 20.91 2.21
CA TYR A 22 8.33 20.42 1.06
C TYR A 22 8.95 21.60 0.31
N ARG A 23 10.15 21.41 -0.22
CA ARG A 23 10.81 22.40 -1.09
C ARG A 23 10.43 22.16 -2.54
N GLU A 24 10.47 23.21 -3.34
CA GLU A 24 10.25 23.13 -4.77
C GLU A 24 11.08 22.00 -5.42
N GLY A 25 10.42 21.19 -6.26
CA GLY A 25 10.96 19.99 -6.88
C GLY A 25 10.83 18.71 -6.04
N GLN A 26 10.56 18.79 -4.74
CA GLN A 26 10.35 17.60 -3.91
C GLN A 26 8.99 16.97 -4.18
N THR A 27 8.94 15.64 -4.18
CA THR A 27 7.69 14.88 -4.26
C THR A 27 7.08 14.66 -2.88
N TYR A 28 5.75 14.69 -2.81
CA TYR A 28 4.99 14.34 -1.61
C TYR A 28 3.76 13.50 -1.96
N GLN A 29 3.12 12.93 -0.94
CA GLN A 29 1.89 12.17 -1.07
C GLN A 29 0.88 12.70 -0.06
N PRO A 30 -0.14 13.46 -0.49
CA PRO A 30 -1.16 13.97 0.41
C PRO A 30 -1.91 12.82 1.09
N LYS A 31 -2.24 13.00 2.36
CA LYS A 31 -2.97 12.00 3.14
C LYS A 31 -4.33 11.74 2.50
N ASN A 32 -4.68 10.45 2.42
CA ASN A 32 -5.98 9.97 1.93
C ASN A 32 -6.28 10.23 0.44
N THR A 33 -5.35 10.75 -0.38
CA THR A 33 -5.64 11.03 -1.80
C THR A 33 -5.15 9.95 -2.76
N ARG A 34 -4.25 9.06 -2.31
CA ARG A 34 -3.52 8.08 -3.17
C ARG A 34 -2.86 8.75 -4.39
N LYS A 35 -2.41 9.99 -4.22
CA LYS A 35 -1.69 10.74 -5.24
C LYS A 35 -0.23 10.91 -4.83
N THR A 36 0.62 11.03 -5.83
CA THR A 36 1.96 11.60 -5.67
C THR A 36 2.01 12.92 -6.43
N CYS A 37 2.48 13.95 -5.75
CA CYS A 37 2.53 15.30 -6.25
C CYS A 37 3.96 15.82 -6.20
N VAL A 38 4.26 16.84 -7.01
CA VAL A 38 5.52 17.59 -6.95
C VAL A 38 5.24 18.97 -6.36
N CYS A 39 6.06 19.41 -5.41
CA CYS A 39 6.01 20.77 -4.89
C CYS A 39 6.51 21.74 -5.96
N THR A 40 5.70 22.71 -6.34
CA THR A 40 6.03 23.69 -7.39
C THR A 40 5.99 25.10 -6.84
N ALA A 41 6.68 26.03 -7.52
CA ALA A 41 6.60 27.45 -7.18
C ALA A 41 5.18 28.06 -7.25
N ASN A 42 4.22 27.38 -7.88
CA ASN A 42 2.84 27.82 -8.04
C ASN A 42 1.89 27.14 -7.04
N TYR A 43 2.41 26.45 -6.03
CA TYR A 43 1.60 25.80 -5.01
C TYR A 43 0.65 26.79 -4.33
N ASN A 44 -0.63 26.46 -4.35
CA ASN A 44 -1.74 27.29 -3.87
C ASN A 44 -2.55 26.56 -2.78
N ALA A 45 -1.91 25.65 -2.03
CA ALA A 45 -2.55 24.80 -1.04
C ALA A 45 -3.66 23.86 -1.57
N THR A 46 -3.65 23.57 -2.88
CA THR A 46 -4.54 22.58 -3.48
C THR A 46 -3.77 21.55 -4.31
N ASP A 47 -4.24 20.30 -4.29
CA ASP A 47 -3.69 19.19 -5.07
C ASP A 47 -4.10 19.30 -6.55
N ASP A 48 -3.50 20.26 -7.25
CA ASP A 48 -3.71 20.48 -8.68
C ASP A 48 -3.32 19.24 -9.49
N ALA A 49 -4.23 18.76 -10.35
CA ALA A 49 -4.01 17.63 -11.23
C ALA A 49 -2.85 17.85 -12.22
N ALA A 50 -2.45 19.10 -12.49
CA ALA A 50 -1.28 19.40 -13.30
C ALA A 50 0.04 18.94 -12.66
N TYR A 51 0.09 18.84 -11.33
CA TYR A 51 1.30 18.51 -10.58
C TYR A 51 1.17 17.24 -9.73
N CYS A 52 -0.01 16.62 -9.76
CA CYS A 52 -0.33 15.41 -9.04
C CYS A 52 -0.78 14.31 -10.00
N ARG A 53 -0.28 13.10 -9.78
CA ARG A 53 -0.76 11.89 -10.45
C ARG A 53 -1.25 10.87 -9.44
N THR A 54 -2.24 10.07 -9.82
CA THR A 54 -2.65 8.91 -9.03
C THR A 54 -1.49 7.93 -8.93
N ILE A 55 -1.30 7.36 -7.74
CA ILE A 55 -0.34 6.27 -7.55
C ILE A 55 -0.95 5.02 -8.17
N ASP A 56 -0.34 4.57 -9.25
CA ASP A 56 -0.56 3.25 -9.82
C ASP A 56 0.57 2.34 -9.33
N CYS A 57 0.19 1.22 -8.71
CA CYS A 57 1.12 0.26 -8.15
C CYS A 57 1.63 -0.74 -9.22
N GLY A 58 1.04 -0.74 -10.42
CA GLY A 58 1.45 -1.60 -11.53
C GLY A 58 1.42 -3.08 -11.17
N ILE A 59 0.44 -3.52 -10.36
CA ILE A 59 0.45 -4.85 -9.73
C ILE A 59 0.45 -5.95 -10.79
N GLU A 60 -0.33 -5.76 -11.85
CA GLU A 60 -0.47 -6.66 -12.99
C GLU A 60 0.82 -6.78 -13.80
N ILE A 61 1.70 -5.78 -13.75
CA ILE A 61 2.95 -5.72 -14.51
C ILE A 61 4.10 -6.33 -13.69
N HIS A 62 4.19 -5.98 -12.40
CA HIS A 62 5.33 -6.33 -11.56
C HIS A 62 5.18 -7.68 -10.83
N TYR A 63 3.94 -8.12 -10.57
CA TYR A 63 3.66 -9.28 -9.72
C TYR A 63 2.83 -10.35 -10.43
N GLN A 64 2.95 -10.44 -11.76
CA GLN A 64 2.19 -11.39 -12.56
C GLN A 64 2.37 -12.84 -12.09
N SER A 65 3.59 -13.23 -11.70
CA SER A 65 3.87 -14.57 -11.15
C SER A 65 3.10 -14.85 -9.87
N ASP A 66 3.05 -13.87 -8.95
CA ASP A 66 2.36 -14.01 -7.66
C ASP A 66 0.84 -14.04 -7.85
N LEU A 67 0.32 -13.22 -8.77
CA LEU A 67 -1.10 -13.21 -9.11
C LEU A 67 -1.55 -14.54 -9.74
N VAL A 68 -0.75 -15.11 -10.65
CA VAL A 68 -1.05 -16.42 -11.27
C VAL A 68 -1.06 -17.55 -10.23
N GLN A 69 -0.24 -17.43 -9.18
CA GLN A 69 -0.23 -18.38 -8.06
C GLN A 69 -1.28 -18.06 -6.98
N ASN A 70 -2.14 -17.07 -7.21
CA ASN A 70 -3.13 -16.58 -6.26
C ASN A 70 -2.51 -16.24 -4.89
N CYS A 71 -1.32 -15.65 -4.88
CA CYS A 71 -0.71 -15.12 -3.67
C CYS A 71 -1.43 -13.85 -3.21
N ALA A 72 -1.44 -13.61 -1.91
CA ALA A 72 -2.12 -12.48 -1.31
C ALA A 72 -1.19 -11.26 -1.22
N PRO A 73 -1.59 -10.07 -1.73
CA PRO A 73 -0.80 -8.85 -1.52
C PRO A 73 -0.72 -8.50 -0.03
N VAL A 74 0.49 -8.18 0.42
CA VAL A 74 0.79 -7.71 1.77
C VAL A 74 0.91 -6.20 1.75
N PHE A 75 0.01 -5.52 2.46
CA PHE A 75 0.04 -4.07 2.64
C PHE A 75 0.74 -3.67 3.94
N PRO A 76 1.29 -2.45 4.02
CA PRO A 76 1.76 -1.90 5.28
C PRO A 76 0.60 -1.80 6.29
N GLY A 77 0.89 -1.69 7.59
CA GLY A 77 -0.12 -1.81 8.64
C GLY A 77 -1.17 -0.70 8.72
N ASN A 78 -1.05 0.33 7.90
CA ASN A 78 -2.10 1.33 7.70
C ASN A 78 -3.04 0.99 6.52
N MET A 79 -2.81 -0.13 5.81
CA MET A 79 -3.49 -0.58 4.58
C MET A 79 -3.57 0.49 3.48
N ARG A 80 -2.62 1.43 3.46
CA ARG A 80 -2.58 2.53 2.50
C ARG A 80 -1.38 2.38 1.58
N GLY A 81 -1.57 2.77 0.33
CA GLY A 81 -0.54 2.70 -0.70
C GLY A 81 -0.50 1.33 -1.36
N CYS A 82 0.67 1.02 -1.92
CA CYS A 82 0.91 -0.20 -2.67
C CYS A 82 1.23 -1.39 -1.75
N PRO A 83 0.99 -2.62 -2.22
CA PRO A 83 1.55 -3.79 -1.56
C PRO A 83 3.08 -3.66 -1.43
N ILE A 84 3.60 -4.07 -0.28
CA ILE A 84 5.03 -4.13 0.01
C ILE A 84 5.63 -5.52 -0.28
N GLY A 85 4.77 -6.49 -0.61
CA GLY A 85 5.14 -7.86 -0.93
C GLY A 85 3.91 -8.72 -1.17
N PHE A 86 4.14 -10.01 -1.32
CA PHE A 86 3.09 -11.02 -1.48
C PHE A 86 3.36 -12.19 -0.54
N GLU A 87 2.29 -12.74 0.01
CA GLU A 87 2.30 -13.94 0.82
C GLU A 87 1.73 -15.06 -0.02
N CYS A 88 2.52 -16.11 -0.26
CA CYS A 88 2.11 -17.23 -1.10
C CYS A 88 1.74 -18.45 -0.24
N PRO A 89 0.92 -19.37 -0.76
CA PRO A 89 0.61 -20.61 -0.07
C PRO A 89 1.87 -21.44 0.21
N SER A 90 1.98 -21.94 1.43
CA SER A 90 2.99 -22.91 1.84
C SER A 90 2.33 -24.07 2.59
N GLU A 91 3.10 -25.13 2.87
CA GLU A 91 2.62 -26.26 3.68
C GLU A 91 2.18 -25.87 5.10
N LYS A 92 2.68 -24.74 5.60
CA LYS A 92 2.34 -24.22 6.94
C LYS A 92 1.11 -23.32 6.93
N THR A 93 0.65 -22.90 5.76
CA THR A 93 -0.49 -22.01 5.64
C THR A 93 -1.79 -22.74 5.98
N LYS A 94 -2.64 -22.14 6.81
CA LYS A 94 -3.92 -22.73 7.23
C LYS A 94 -5.07 -21.74 7.05
N VAL A 95 -6.16 -22.22 6.47
CA VAL A 95 -7.41 -21.45 6.40
C VAL A 95 -8.18 -21.64 7.71
N VAL A 96 -8.49 -20.53 8.37
CA VAL A 96 -9.32 -20.48 9.58
C VAL A 96 -10.68 -19.94 9.17
N ARG A 97 -11.71 -20.79 9.29
CA ARG A 97 -13.08 -20.42 8.91
C ARG A 97 -13.65 -19.41 9.90
N GLY A 98 -14.09 -18.26 9.39
CA GLY A 98 -14.68 -17.19 10.18
C GLY A 98 -16.17 -17.41 10.48
N LEU A 99 -16.78 -16.44 11.16
CA LEU A 99 -18.23 -16.40 11.30
C LEU A 99 -18.85 -16.15 9.92
N ASN A 100 -19.52 -17.19 9.41
CA ASN A 100 -20.13 -17.19 8.09
C ASN A 100 -21.21 -16.09 8.02
N ILE A 101 -20.88 -14.94 7.42
CA ILE A 101 -21.85 -13.88 7.18
C ILE A 101 -22.73 -14.35 6.02
N ARG A 102 -23.82 -15.03 6.39
CA ARG A 102 -24.81 -15.58 5.45
C ARG A 102 -25.26 -14.46 4.50
N ASN A 103 -25.09 -14.70 3.19
CA ASN A 103 -25.53 -13.89 2.02
C ASN A 103 -24.45 -13.18 1.19
N LEU A 104 -23.15 -13.40 1.44
CA LEU A 104 -22.11 -12.97 0.50
C LEU A 104 -21.72 -14.13 -0.42
N THR A 105 -22.02 -14.00 -1.71
CA THR A 105 -21.58 -14.93 -2.76
C THR A 105 -20.14 -14.69 -3.20
N ALA A 106 -19.61 -13.51 -2.91
CA ALA A 106 -18.24 -13.14 -3.24
C ALA A 106 -17.23 -13.94 -2.39
N GLN A 107 -16.17 -14.39 -3.02
CA GLN A 107 -15.17 -15.29 -2.44
C GLN A 107 -13.77 -14.81 -2.79
N CYS A 108 -12.80 -15.11 -1.93
CA CYS A 108 -11.39 -14.88 -2.19
C CYS A 108 -10.69 -16.17 -2.59
N VAL A 109 -9.64 -16.06 -3.38
CA VAL A 109 -8.72 -17.14 -3.69
C VAL A 109 -7.38 -16.94 -2.98
N PHE A 110 -6.78 -18.05 -2.55
CA PHE A 110 -5.43 -18.10 -2.02
C PHE A 110 -4.79 -19.45 -2.39
N GLY A 111 -3.87 -19.44 -3.35
CA GLY A 111 -3.44 -20.67 -4.02
C GLY A 111 -4.60 -21.41 -4.66
N ASN A 112 -4.78 -22.66 -4.25
CA ASN A 112 -5.90 -23.52 -4.65
C ASN A 112 -7.08 -23.47 -3.67
N SER A 113 -6.99 -22.68 -2.60
CA SER A 113 -8.05 -22.58 -1.59
C SER A 113 -9.04 -21.47 -1.93
N THR A 114 -10.31 -21.72 -1.66
CA THR A 114 -11.38 -20.73 -1.79
C THR A 114 -11.95 -20.38 -0.42
N LEU A 115 -11.98 -19.09 -0.13
CA LEU A 115 -12.34 -18.51 1.15
C LEU A 115 -13.62 -17.69 0.99
N ILE A 116 -14.51 -17.79 1.96
CA ILE A 116 -15.65 -16.88 2.03
C ILE A 116 -15.23 -15.59 2.72
N VAL A 117 -15.98 -14.51 2.48
CA VAL A 117 -15.74 -13.24 3.19
C VAL A 117 -15.83 -13.46 4.70
N GLY A 118 -14.78 -13.01 5.40
CA GLY A 118 -14.60 -13.19 6.84
C GLY A 118 -13.69 -14.36 7.24
N ASP A 119 -13.34 -15.26 6.32
CA ASP A 119 -12.31 -16.29 6.58
C ASP A 119 -10.92 -15.63 6.72
N GLU A 120 -10.07 -16.23 7.56
CA GLU A 120 -8.69 -15.81 7.77
C GLU A 120 -7.70 -16.86 7.23
N VAL A 121 -6.49 -16.41 6.87
CA VAL A 121 -5.37 -17.27 6.52
C VAL A 121 -4.26 -17.05 7.54
N THR A 122 -3.88 -18.13 8.24
CA THR A 122 -2.69 -18.14 9.09
C THR A 122 -1.47 -18.47 8.25
N VAL A 123 -0.45 -17.62 8.33
CA VAL A 123 0.79 -17.74 7.56
C VAL A 123 1.98 -17.88 8.50
N GLU A 124 3.16 -18.24 7.98
CA GLU A 124 4.35 -18.44 8.80
C GLU A 124 4.84 -17.14 9.46
N ASP A 125 4.73 -16.02 8.75
CA ASP A 125 5.08 -14.71 9.30
C ASP A 125 4.05 -14.24 10.33
N THR A 126 4.41 -14.32 11.61
CA THR A 126 3.58 -13.84 12.74
C THR A 126 3.27 -12.34 12.69
N CYS A 127 4.04 -11.57 11.93
CA CYS A 127 3.84 -10.15 11.70
C CYS A 127 2.81 -9.85 10.60
N THR A 128 2.35 -10.87 9.89
CA THR A 128 1.41 -10.71 8.79
C THR A 128 0.08 -11.35 9.14
N LYS A 129 -1.01 -10.60 8.96
CA LYS A 129 -2.39 -11.10 9.14
C LYS A 129 -3.11 -11.04 7.79
N CYS A 130 -3.67 -12.16 7.37
CA CYS A 130 -4.34 -12.30 6.08
C CYS A 130 -5.81 -12.64 6.26
N THR A 131 -6.69 -11.92 5.56
CA THR A 131 -8.15 -12.10 5.65
C THR A 131 -8.82 -11.97 4.28
N CYS A 132 -9.93 -12.68 4.10
CA CYS A 132 -10.81 -12.49 2.95
C CYS A 132 -11.81 -11.37 3.27
N ASN A 133 -11.47 -10.12 2.95
CA ASN A 133 -12.36 -8.98 3.13
C ASN A 133 -12.72 -8.29 1.80
N VAL A 134 -11.81 -8.30 0.83
CA VAL A 134 -11.98 -7.65 -0.47
C VAL A 134 -11.66 -8.65 -1.59
N PRO A 135 -12.65 -9.40 -2.08
CA PRO A 135 -12.52 -10.27 -3.24
C PRO A 135 -11.92 -9.55 -4.46
N PRO A 136 -11.17 -10.25 -5.35
CA PRO A 136 -11.11 -11.70 -5.49
C PRO A 136 -9.92 -12.38 -4.79
N PHE A 137 -8.96 -11.64 -4.24
CA PHE A 137 -7.79 -12.22 -3.57
C PHE A 137 -7.87 -12.04 -2.06
N VAL A 138 -7.25 -12.95 -1.30
CA VAL A 138 -6.99 -12.70 0.11
C VAL A 138 -6.10 -11.46 0.25
N THR A 139 -6.37 -10.63 1.24
CA THR A 139 -5.58 -9.42 1.52
C THR A 139 -4.79 -9.62 2.80
N CYS A 140 -3.51 -9.31 2.79
CA CYS A 140 -2.65 -9.37 3.96
C CYS A 140 -2.24 -7.98 4.44
N MET A 141 -2.03 -7.85 5.74
CA MET A 141 -1.56 -6.63 6.38
C MET A 141 -0.43 -6.97 7.33
N ARG A 142 0.69 -6.27 7.20
CA ARG A 142 1.81 -6.35 8.14
C ARG A 142 1.51 -5.51 9.38
N LYS A 143 1.70 -6.04 10.58
CA LYS A 143 1.49 -5.32 11.85
C LYS A 143 2.50 -4.18 11.99
N ASN A 144 2.03 -2.98 12.35
CA ASN A 144 2.90 -1.82 12.58
C ASN A 144 3.96 -2.08 13.68
N SER A 145 3.66 -2.91 14.67
CA SER A 145 4.62 -3.28 15.74
C SER A 145 5.83 -4.07 15.23
N CYS A 146 5.76 -4.58 14.00
CA CYS A 146 6.84 -5.31 13.35
C CYS A 146 7.65 -4.46 12.37
N ASP A 147 7.18 -3.25 12.07
CA ASP A 147 8.02 -2.21 11.49
C ASP A 147 8.82 -1.59 12.64
N SER A 148 9.94 -2.23 12.97
CA SER A 148 10.95 -1.65 13.85
C SER A 148 11.58 -0.46 13.14
N THR A 149 10.87 0.66 13.15
CA THR A 149 11.43 2.02 13.15
C THR A 149 10.69 2.82 14.21
N VAL A 150 10.62 2.24 15.43
CA VAL A 150 10.71 3.08 16.63
C VAL A 150 12.18 3.44 16.74
N GLN A 151 12.53 4.61 16.22
CA GLN A 151 13.74 5.33 16.58
C GLN A 151 13.34 6.74 16.97
#